data_AF-A0A7S1R893-F1
#
_entry.id   AF-A0A7S1R893-F1
#
_cell.length_a   1.000
_cell.length_b   1.000
_cell.length_c   1.000
_cell.angle_alpha   90.00
_cell.angle_beta   90.00
_cell.angle_gamma   90.00
#
_symmetry.space_group_name_H-M   'P 1'
#
loop_
_entity.id
_entity.type
_entity.pdbx_description
1 polymer ?
#
loop_
_entity_poly.entity_id
_entity_poly.type
_entity_poly.pdbx_seq_one_letter_code
_entity_poly.pdbx_strand_id
1 'polypeptide(L)'
;PGRLQHVMLLTDGVPNINPPRGIVPMLQKVKQKMGGTLPCSVSTFGFGCDLDSDLLVELARMGCGSYAFIPDAGFVGTVFVNAVTNLLVTMASNVKLRLAPLSDASMAASGARGCEPARAAGNGIEVDLSSLQFGQSRDVLVRMALPPAWTAGSDLLEAELRYTTRDQGEPKSAAATGKLAAGLSAEDAEA
;
A
#
# COMPACT_ATOMS: atom_id res chain seq x y z
N PRO A 1 20.29 -15.95 0.06
CA PRO A 1 19.89 -14.94 -0.95
C PRO A 1 18.42 -15.16 -1.34
N GLY A 2 17.60 -14.10 -1.34
CA GLY A 2 16.20 -14.17 -1.77
C GLY A 2 15.16 -14.60 -0.71
N ARG A 3 15.42 -14.37 0.59
CA ARG A 3 14.44 -14.65 1.66
C ARG A 3 13.68 -13.38 2.03
N LEU A 4 12.35 -13.50 2.10
CA LEU A 4 11.51 -12.45 2.63
C LEU A 4 11.72 -12.37 4.15
N GLN A 5 12.21 -11.22 4.62
CA GLN A 5 12.42 -10.97 6.05
C GLN A 5 11.16 -10.30 6.62
N HIS A 6 10.70 -10.82 7.75
CA HIS A 6 9.46 -10.36 8.40
C HIS A 6 9.61 -10.34 9.91
N VAL A 7 9.05 -9.32 10.54
CA VAL A 7 8.95 -9.18 12.00
C VAL A 7 7.47 -9.17 12.35
N MET A 8 7.09 -10.03 13.30
CA MET A 8 5.76 -10.04 13.91
C MET A 8 5.89 -9.45 15.31
N LEU A 9 5.27 -8.29 15.54
CA LEU A 9 5.23 -7.63 16.85
C LEU A 9 3.90 -7.97 17.52
N LEU A 10 3.96 -8.57 18.71
CA LEU A 10 2.79 -8.99 19.48
C LEU A 10 2.75 -8.16 20.78
N THR A 11 1.59 -7.59 21.12
CA THR A 11 1.40 -6.83 22.37
C THR A 11 -0.03 -6.95 22.89
N ASP A 12 -0.19 -6.99 24.21
CA ASP A 12 -1.47 -6.97 24.92
C ASP A 12 -1.73 -5.62 25.63
N GLY A 13 -0.88 -4.62 25.39
CA GLY A 13 -0.92 -3.35 26.10
C GLY A 13 -0.32 -2.17 25.34
N VAL A 14 -0.22 -1.05 26.05
CA VAL A 14 0.43 0.19 25.60
C VAL A 14 1.90 0.27 26.04
N PRO A 15 2.78 0.95 25.29
CA PRO A 15 4.17 1.15 25.70
C PRO A 15 4.28 1.90 27.03
N ASN A 16 5.03 1.35 27.97
CA ASN A 16 5.33 1.98 29.27
C ASN A 16 6.58 2.88 29.21
N ILE A 17 7.52 2.58 28.32
CA ILE A 17 8.77 3.32 28.14
C ILE A 17 8.91 3.65 26.65
N ASN A 18 8.97 4.95 26.35
CA ASN A 18 9.13 5.45 25.00
C ASN A 18 10.58 5.90 24.75
N PRO A 19 11.11 5.72 23.53
CA PRO A 19 12.40 6.28 23.18
C PRO A 19 12.34 7.81 23.20
N PRO A 20 13.49 8.52 23.31
CA PRO A 20 13.54 9.97 23.56
C PRO A 20 12.79 10.87 22.56
N ARG A 21 12.48 10.36 21.36
CA ARG A 21 11.77 11.09 20.30
C ARG A 21 10.44 10.43 19.90
N GLY A 22 9.95 9.47 20.68
CA GLY A 22 8.79 8.66 20.34
C GLY A 22 9.10 7.51 19.39
N ILE A 23 8.24 6.48 19.41
CA ILE A 23 8.44 5.22 18.69
C ILE A 23 8.41 5.46 17.17
N VAL A 24 7.38 6.15 16.67
CA VAL A 24 7.19 6.41 15.24
C VAL A 24 8.35 7.23 14.63
N PRO A 25 8.76 8.38 15.18
CA PRO A 25 9.89 9.14 14.62
C PRO A 25 11.20 8.38 14.65
N MET A 26 11.42 7.52 15.65
CA MET A 26 12.62 6.69 15.72
C MET A 26 12.61 5.58 14.66
N LEU A 27 11.47 4.92 14.42
CA LEU A 27 11.37 3.95 13.33
C LEU A 27 11.52 4.63 11.97
N GLN A 28 10.95 5.83 11.78
CA GLN A 28 11.15 6.63 10.57
C GLN A 28 12.63 6.99 10.38
N LYS A 29 13.36 7.34 11.44
CA LYS A 29 14.80 7.58 11.38
C LYS A 29 15.58 6.33 10.97
N VAL A 30 15.18 5.14 11.44
CA VAL A 30 15.79 3.87 10.99
C VAL A 30 15.50 3.65 9.51
N LYS A 31 14.25 3.82 9.07
CA LYS A 31 13.85 3.71 7.65
C LYS A 31 14.67 4.64 6.75
N GLN A 32 14.89 5.89 7.16
CA GLN A 32 15.72 6.85 6.44
C GLN A 32 17.19 6.42 6.37
N LYS A 33 17.77 5.96 7.48
CA LYS A 33 19.15 5.43 7.50
C LYS A 33 19.35 4.24 6.58
N MET A 34 18.30 3.45 6.36
CA MET A 34 18.30 2.27 5.50
C MET A 34 17.93 2.57 4.03
N GLY A 35 17.96 3.83 3.60
CA GLY A 35 17.70 4.21 2.21
C GLY A 35 16.22 4.44 1.87
N GLY A 36 15.37 4.66 2.87
CA GLY A 36 13.95 4.97 2.69
C GLY A 36 13.00 3.78 2.80
N THR A 37 13.54 2.56 2.95
CA THR A 37 12.78 1.31 3.16
C THR A 37 13.38 0.52 4.32
N LEU A 38 12.54 -0.17 5.09
CA LEU A 38 13.04 -1.11 6.11
C LEU A 38 13.58 -2.39 5.44
N PRO A 39 14.58 -3.06 6.04
CA PRO A 39 15.14 -4.30 5.51
C PRO A 39 14.18 -5.50 5.57
N CYS A 40 13.13 -5.38 6.39
CA CYS A 40 12.11 -6.38 6.60
C CYS A 40 10.74 -5.72 6.67
N SER A 41 9.70 -6.52 6.42
CA SER A 41 8.33 -6.09 6.68
C SER A 41 7.98 -6.28 8.16
N VAL A 42 7.10 -5.43 8.69
CA VAL A 42 6.69 -5.47 10.10
C VAL A 42 5.18 -5.55 10.18
N SER A 43 4.65 -6.63 10.77
CA SER A 43 3.24 -6.75 11.11
C SER A 43 3.04 -6.65 12.62
N THR A 44 1.92 -6.09 13.03
CA THR A 44 1.58 -5.85 14.43
C THR A 44 0.32 -6.63 14.82
N PHE A 45 0.32 -7.22 16.01
CA PHE A 45 -0.76 -8.04 16.54
C PHE A 45 -1.09 -7.54 17.94
N GLY A 46 -2.29 -7.02 18.11
CA GLY A 46 -2.80 -6.49 19.38
C GLY A 46 -3.76 -7.47 20.04
N PHE A 47 -3.57 -7.77 21.32
CA PHE A 47 -4.43 -8.66 22.11
C PHE A 47 -5.24 -7.87 23.14
N GLY A 48 -6.55 -8.14 23.24
CA GLY A 48 -7.41 -7.50 24.25
C GLY A 48 -7.76 -6.04 23.95
N CYS A 49 -8.32 -5.32 24.92
CA CYS A 49 -8.92 -4.00 24.68
C CYS A 49 -8.00 -2.80 25.00
N ASP A 50 -6.94 -2.99 25.79
CA ASP A 50 -6.10 -1.90 26.29
C ASP A 50 -4.89 -1.64 25.39
N LEU A 51 -5.17 -1.30 24.13
CA LEU A 51 -4.16 -1.17 23.07
C LEU A 51 -4.10 0.23 22.47
N ASP A 52 -2.89 0.67 22.14
CA ASP A 52 -2.67 1.81 21.25
C ASP A 52 -2.74 1.30 19.80
N SER A 53 -3.97 1.08 19.31
CA SER A 53 -4.21 0.54 17.96
C SER A 53 -3.68 1.46 16.87
N ASP A 54 -3.77 2.77 17.05
CA ASP A 54 -3.29 3.76 16.08
C ASP A 54 -1.77 3.66 15.92
N LEU A 55 -1.03 3.53 17.03
CA LEU A 55 0.40 3.26 16.99
C LEU A 55 0.71 1.96 16.25
N LEU A 56 0.01 0.86 16.57
CA LEU A 56 0.26 -0.44 15.94
C LEU A 56 -0.02 -0.42 14.44
N VAL A 57 -1.08 0.26 14.01
CA VAL A 57 -1.41 0.50 12.59
C VAL A 57 -0.29 1.30 11.93
N GLU A 58 0.19 2.36 12.58
CA GLU A 58 1.23 3.20 12.00
C GLU A 58 2.58 2.48 11.86
N LEU A 59 2.95 1.64 12.85
CA LEU A 59 4.14 0.80 12.79
C LEU A 59 4.06 -0.22 11.65
N ALA A 60 2.93 -0.93 11.52
CA ALA A 60 2.72 -1.89 10.45
C ALA A 60 2.78 -1.22 9.07
N ARG A 61 2.13 -0.06 8.93
CA ARG A 61 2.13 0.74 7.70
C ARG A 61 3.53 1.19 7.32
N MET A 62 4.32 1.71 8.27
CA MET A 62 5.70 2.13 7.99
C MET A 62 6.60 0.97 7.54
N GLY A 63 6.33 -0.23 8.07
CA GLY A 63 7.01 -1.47 7.74
C GLY A 63 6.36 -2.30 6.64
N CYS A 64 5.45 -1.75 5.82
CA CYS A 64 4.81 -2.47 4.71
C CYS A 64 4.19 -3.83 5.11
N GLY A 65 3.72 -3.97 6.36
CA GLY A 65 3.03 -5.15 6.85
C GLY A 65 1.58 -4.84 7.21
N SER A 66 0.97 -5.69 8.05
CA SER A 66 -0.45 -5.58 8.44
C SER A 66 -0.61 -5.49 9.95
N TYR A 67 -1.64 -4.78 10.38
CA TYR A 67 -2.13 -4.83 11.76
C TYR A 67 -3.28 -5.83 11.87
N ALA A 68 -3.29 -6.62 12.95
CA ALA A 68 -4.41 -7.47 13.31
C ALA A 68 -4.78 -7.29 14.80
N PHE A 69 -6.06 -7.05 15.04
CA PHE A 69 -6.64 -7.00 16.37
C PHE A 69 -7.21 -8.38 16.75
N ILE A 70 -6.87 -8.84 17.95
CA ILE A 70 -7.25 -10.15 18.49
C ILE A 70 -8.05 -9.92 19.78
N PRO A 71 -9.40 -9.95 19.73
CA PRO A 71 -10.22 -9.67 20.90
C PRO A 71 -10.13 -10.76 21.98
N ASP A 72 -9.95 -12.02 21.58
CA ASP A 72 -9.88 -13.17 22.47
C ASP A 72 -9.08 -14.34 21.85
N ALA A 73 -8.78 -15.35 22.67
CA ALA A 73 -7.95 -16.50 22.30
C ALA A 73 -8.51 -17.33 21.12
N GLY A 74 -9.82 -17.30 20.88
CA GLY A 74 -10.47 -18.03 19.79
C GLY A 74 -10.07 -17.52 18.40
N PHE A 75 -9.70 -16.25 18.28
CA PHE A 75 -9.29 -15.65 17.00
C PHE A 75 -7.80 -15.84 16.68
N VAL A 76 -6.97 -16.20 17.67
CA VAL A 76 -5.51 -16.28 17.53
C VAL A 76 -5.12 -17.20 16.37
N GLY A 77 -5.67 -18.41 16.34
CA GLY A 77 -5.36 -19.40 15.29
C GLY A 77 -5.67 -18.85 13.90
N THR A 78 -6.88 -18.33 13.71
CA THR A 78 -7.33 -17.78 12.42
C THR A 78 -6.46 -16.61 11.96
N VAL A 79 -6.15 -15.67 12.85
CA VAL A 79 -5.34 -14.49 12.55
C VAL A 79 -3.92 -14.88 12.15
N PHE A 80 -3.30 -15.79 12.88
CA PHE A 80 -1.93 -16.26 12.59
C PHE A 80 -1.87 -17.07 11.29
N VAL A 81 -2.84 -17.96 11.05
CA VAL A 81 -2.91 -18.72 9.79
C VAL A 81 -3.04 -17.76 8.61
N ASN A 82 -3.91 -16.76 8.69
CA ASN A 82 -4.06 -15.75 7.64
C ASN A 82 -2.75 -14.94 7.43
N ALA A 83 -2.12 -14.48 8.51
CA ALA A 83 -0.88 -13.70 8.43
C ALA A 83 0.27 -14.51 7.80
N VAL A 84 0.49 -15.74 8.26
CA VAL A 84 1.53 -16.63 7.71
C VAL A 84 1.22 -16.99 6.26
N THR A 85 -0.03 -17.26 5.93
CA THR A 85 -0.44 -17.59 4.55
C THR A 85 -0.14 -16.42 3.63
N ASN A 86 -0.58 -15.20 3.97
CA ASN A 86 -0.29 -14.00 3.19
C ASN A 86 1.22 -13.78 3.05
N LEU A 87 1.99 -14.00 4.11
CA LEU A 87 3.45 -13.91 4.07
C LEU A 87 4.08 -14.91 3.10
N LEU A 88 3.61 -16.16 3.12
CA LEU A 88 4.10 -17.26 2.27
C LEU A 88 3.74 -17.07 0.80
N VAL A 89 2.59 -16.44 0.51
CA VAL A 89 2.18 -16.13 -0.87
C VAL A 89 2.60 -14.74 -1.34
N THR A 90 3.30 -13.94 -0.52
CA THR A 90 3.83 -12.63 -0.96
C THR A 90 4.82 -12.80 -2.12
N MET A 91 4.45 -12.27 -3.28
CA MET A 91 5.23 -12.23 -4.51
C MET A 91 6.22 -11.08 -4.52
N ALA A 92 5.77 -9.88 -4.12
CA ALA A 92 6.57 -8.67 -4.11
C ALA A 92 6.31 -7.79 -2.89
N SER A 93 7.31 -7.00 -2.52
CA SER A 93 7.28 -6.00 -1.46
C SER A 93 7.66 -4.61 -2.00
N ASN A 94 7.45 -3.57 -1.19
CA ASN A 94 7.70 -2.18 -1.54
C ASN A 94 6.99 -1.79 -2.85
N VAL A 95 5.73 -2.20 -2.96
CA VAL A 95 4.94 -2.06 -4.18
C VAL A 95 4.36 -0.65 -4.24
N LYS A 96 4.73 0.09 -5.27
CA LYS A 96 4.29 1.46 -5.51
C LYS A 96 3.64 1.55 -6.88
N LEU A 97 2.41 2.05 -6.91
CA LEU A 97 1.66 2.28 -8.13
C LEU A 97 1.65 3.78 -8.43
N ARG A 98 2.35 4.19 -9.48
CA ARG A 98 2.29 5.54 -10.03
C ARG A 98 1.21 5.60 -11.09
N LEU A 99 0.32 6.56 -10.96
CA LEU A 99 -0.75 6.83 -11.91
C LEU A 99 -0.54 8.23 -12.44
N ALA A 100 -0.51 8.42 -13.76
CA ALA A 100 -0.32 9.72 -14.40
C ALA A 100 -1.38 9.93 -15.49
N PRO A 101 -2.10 11.07 -15.50
CA PRO A 101 -3.06 11.35 -16.53
C PRO A 101 -2.36 11.63 -17.86
N LEU A 102 -3.03 11.26 -18.96
CA LEU A 102 -2.62 11.51 -20.34
C LEU A 102 -3.65 12.38 -21.06
N SER A 103 -3.29 12.89 -22.24
CA SER A 103 -4.23 13.55 -23.17
C SER A 103 -5.02 14.71 -22.54
N ASP A 104 -4.34 15.62 -21.83
CA ASP A 104 -4.92 16.75 -21.09
C ASP A 104 -5.97 16.38 -20.01
N ALA A 105 -6.09 15.10 -19.67
CA ALA A 105 -6.86 14.69 -18.49
C ALA A 105 -6.18 15.23 -17.22
N SER A 106 -6.96 15.42 -16.16
CA SER A 106 -6.42 15.78 -14.85
C SER A 106 -6.92 14.84 -13.77
N MET A 107 -6.10 14.61 -12.75
CA MET A 107 -6.47 13.78 -11.60
C MET A 107 -6.57 14.65 -10.35
N ALA A 108 -7.62 14.42 -9.56
CA ALA A 108 -7.70 15.04 -8.24
C ALA A 108 -6.71 14.33 -7.31
N ALA A 109 -5.84 15.08 -6.63
CA ALA A 109 -4.88 14.52 -5.67
C ALA A 109 -5.56 13.77 -4.49
N SER A 110 -6.81 14.11 -4.18
CA SER A 110 -7.67 13.44 -3.17
C SER A 110 -8.51 12.28 -3.76
N GLY A 111 -8.26 11.89 -5.00
CA GLY A 111 -9.14 11.01 -5.77
C GLY A 111 -8.91 9.52 -5.56
N ALA A 112 -7.80 9.09 -4.96
CA ALA A 112 -7.50 7.69 -4.75
C ALA A 112 -8.21 7.14 -3.51
N ARG A 113 -9.15 6.20 -3.68
CA ARG A 113 -9.81 5.49 -2.58
C ARG A 113 -9.43 4.01 -2.60
N GLY A 114 -9.31 3.43 -1.41
CA GLY A 114 -9.05 2.01 -1.20
C GLY A 114 -7.60 1.66 -0.85
N CYS A 115 -6.64 2.58 -1.02
CA CYS A 115 -5.23 2.38 -0.66
C CYS A 115 -4.62 3.70 -0.15
N GLU A 116 -4.59 3.85 1.18
CA GLU A 116 -3.95 4.97 1.88
C GLU A 116 -2.52 4.56 2.29
N PRO A 117 -1.47 5.37 2.08
CA PRO A 117 -1.49 6.76 1.60
C PRO A 117 -1.27 6.89 0.09
N ALA A 118 -2.12 7.67 -0.59
CA ALA A 118 -1.83 8.20 -1.91
C ALA A 118 -1.11 9.56 -1.77
N ARG A 119 -0.03 9.76 -2.52
CA ARG A 119 0.77 11.00 -2.52
C ARG A 119 0.77 11.63 -3.90
N ALA A 120 0.73 12.96 -3.97
CA ALA A 120 0.93 13.66 -5.24
C ALA A 120 2.34 13.40 -5.77
N ALA A 121 2.45 13.06 -7.06
CA ALA A 121 3.70 12.70 -7.72
C ALA A 121 3.78 13.37 -9.10
N GLY A 122 4.26 14.62 -9.15
CA GLY A 122 4.33 15.40 -10.39
C GLY A 122 2.93 15.74 -10.93
N ASN A 123 2.61 15.28 -12.14
CA ASN A 123 1.28 15.41 -12.75
C ASN A 123 0.30 14.29 -12.31
N GLY A 124 0.75 13.35 -11.49
CA GLY A 124 0.00 12.16 -11.11
C GLY A 124 -0.07 11.92 -9.60
N ILE A 125 -0.40 10.68 -9.23
CA ILE A 125 -0.42 10.20 -7.85
C ILE A 125 0.40 8.91 -7.72
N GLU A 126 1.05 8.72 -6.58
CA GLU A 126 1.72 7.48 -6.17
C GLU A 126 0.93 6.85 -5.03
N VAL A 127 0.51 5.61 -5.20
CA VAL A 127 -0.23 4.82 -4.21
C VAL A 127 0.71 3.74 -3.67
N ASP A 128 0.90 3.71 -2.36
CA ASP A 128 1.67 2.65 -1.69
C ASP A 128 0.77 1.44 -1.45
N LEU A 129 1.06 0.33 -2.13
CA LEU A 129 0.35 -0.94 -1.97
C LEU A 129 1.03 -1.86 -0.95
N SER A 130 2.20 -1.49 -0.42
CA SER A 130 3.01 -2.27 0.53
C SER A 130 3.54 -3.61 -0.01
N SER A 131 2.66 -4.57 -0.32
CA SER A 131 3.00 -5.90 -0.83
C SER A 131 1.97 -6.44 -1.83
N LEU A 132 2.37 -7.42 -2.64
CA LEU A 132 1.47 -8.15 -3.54
C LEU A 132 1.58 -9.65 -3.28
N GLN A 133 0.43 -10.32 -3.24
CA GLN A 133 0.31 -11.75 -3.01
C GLN A 133 -0.05 -12.46 -4.32
N PHE A 134 0.45 -13.68 -4.52
CA PHE A 134 0.03 -14.52 -5.64
C PHE A 134 -1.48 -14.81 -5.55
N GLY A 135 -2.18 -14.64 -6.68
CA GLY A 135 -3.62 -14.93 -6.78
C GLY A 135 -4.53 -13.90 -6.12
N GLN A 136 -4.01 -12.80 -5.58
CA GLN A 136 -4.82 -11.70 -5.05
C GLN A 136 -4.77 -10.48 -5.97
N SER A 137 -5.94 -10.03 -6.40
CA SER A 137 -6.10 -8.77 -7.14
C SER A 137 -6.19 -7.59 -6.17
N ARG A 138 -5.71 -6.43 -6.60
CA ARG A 138 -5.88 -5.16 -5.88
C ARG A 138 -6.52 -4.14 -6.79
N ASP A 139 -7.56 -3.49 -6.28
CA ASP A 139 -8.30 -2.47 -6.97
C ASP A 139 -7.97 -1.10 -6.36
N VAL A 140 -7.64 -0.14 -7.22
CA VAL A 140 -7.38 1.24 -6.85
C VAL A 140 -8.35 2.12 -7.63
N LEU A 141 -9.28 2.75 -6.91
CA LEU A 141 -10.21 3.70 -7.53
C LEU A 141 -9.59 5.08 -7.56
N VAL A 142 -9.62 5.72 -8.73
CA VAL A 142 -9.17 7.10 -8.92
C VAL A 142 -10.24 7.95 -9.58
N ARG A 143 -10.38 9.20 -9.13
CA ARG A 143 -11.22 10.20 -9.78
C ARG A 143 -10.40 11.03 -10.76
N MET A 144 -10.84 11.07 -12.01
CA MET A 144 -10.20 11.81 -13.09
C MET A 144 -11.23 12.75 -13.75
N ALA A 145 -10.77 13.93 -14.16
CA ALA A 145 -11.49 14.79 -15.07
C ALA A 145 -11.00 14.52 -16.50
N LEU A 146 -11.96 14.21 -17.37
CA LEU A 146 -11.69 13.92 -18.78
C LEU A 146 -11.42 15.22 -19.55
N PRO A 147 -10.60 15.17 -20.62
CA PRO A 147 -10.38 16.33 -21.48
C PRO A 147 -11.68 16.72 -22.23
N PRO A 148 -11.81 17.95 -22.76
CA PRO A 148 -13.03 18.36 -23.48
C PRO A 148 -13.30 17.58 -24.77
N ALA A 149 -12.24 17.05 -25.41
CA ALA A 149 -12.32 16.28 -26.64
C ALA A 149 -11.59 14.94 -26.45
N TRP A 150 -12.34 13.91 -26.05
CA TRP A 150 -11.86 12.53 -26.02
C TRP A 150 -12.58 11.70 -27.08
N THR A 151 -11.91 10.66 -27.56
CA THR A 151 -12.51 9.64 -28.42
C THR A 151 -12.44 8.28 -27.74
N ALA A 152 -13.42 7.41 -28.01
CA ALA A 152 -13.38 6.03 -27.52
C ALA A 152 -12.05 5.36 -27.90
N GLY A 153 -11.38 4.74 -26.93
CA GLY A 153 -10.07 4.13 -27.12
C GLY A 153 -8.86 5.06 -26.96
N SER A 154 -9.06 6.35 -26.65
CA SER A 154 -7.96 7.25 -26.26
C SER A 154 -7.29 6.77 -24.97
N ASP A 155 -5.95 6.82 -24.93
CA ASP A 155 -5.20 6.59 -23.70
C ASP A 155 -5.38 7.80 -22.77
N LEU A 156 -5.90 7.55 -21.56
CA LEU A 156 -6.23 8.58 -20.58
C LEU A 156 -5.40 8.48 -19.30
N LEU A 157 -4.87 7.31 -19.01
CA LEU A 157 -4.15 7.02 -17.78
C LEU A 157 -2.94 6.13 -18.08
N GLU A 158 -1.78 6.54 -17.62
CA GLU A 158 -0.61 5.67 -17.53
C GLU A 158 -0.50 5.15 -16.09
N ALA A 159 -0.33 3.84 -15.95
CA ALA A 159 -0.13 3.17 -14.68
C ALA A 159 1.23 2.47 -14.70
N GLU A 160 2.15 2.87 -13.82
CA GLU A 160 3.46 2.26 -13.64
C GLU A 160 3.55 1.66 -12.23
N LEU A 161 3.69 0.33 -12.17
CA LEU A 161 3.91 -0.41 -10.94
C LEU A 161 5.41 -0.65 -10.74
N ARG A 162 5.97 -0.21 -9.62
CA ARG A 162 7.34 -0.53 -9.19
C ARG A 162 7.32 -1.42 -7.96
N TYR A 163 8.13 -2.47 -7.96
CA TYR A 163 8.11 -3.47 -6.89
C TYR A 163 9.43 -4.23 -6.77
N THR A 164 9.67 -4.83 -5.60
CA THR A 164 10.84 -5.69 -5.36
C THR A 164 10.40 -7.14 -5.17
N THR A 165 10.95 -8.05 -5.97
CA THR A 165 10.65 -9.49 -5.86
C THR A 165 11.40 -10.16 -4.71
N ARG A 166 10.96 -11.37 -4.34
CA ARG A 166 11.57 -12.14 -3.24
C ARG A 166 13.06 -12.38 -3.36
N ASP A 167 13.59 -12.47 -4.59
CA ASP A 167 15.01 -12.62 -4.87
C ASP A 167 15.86 -11.43 -4.37
N GLN A 168 15.25 -10.33 -3.91
CA GLN A 168 15.89 -9.08 -3.49
C GLN A 168 16.83 -8.51 -4.58
N GLY A 169 16.51 -8.79 -5.85
CA GLY A 169 17.20 -8.17 -6.98
C GLY A 169 16.86 -6.69 -7.12
N GLU A 170 17.32 -6.09 -8.22
CA GLU A 170 16.95 -4.71 -8.55
C GLU A 170 15.42 -4.55 -8.63
N PRO A 171 14.88 -3.39 -8.21
CA PRO A 171 13.45 -3.09 -8.36
C PRO A 171 13.00 -3.30 -9.80
N LYS A 172 11.89 -4.03 -9.97
CA LYS A 172 11.25 -4.27 -11.27
C LYS A 172 10.12 -3.28 -11.46
N SER A 173 9.82 -2.98 -12.72
CA SER A 173 8.67 -2.17 -13.08
C SER A 173 7.82 -2.84 -14.15
N ALA A 174 6.52 -2.56 -14.12
CA ALA A 174 5.55 -2.93 -15.14
C ALA A 174 4.67 -1.72 -15.43
N ALA A 175 4.36 -1.45 -16.69
CA ALA A 175 3.53 -0.33 -17.09
C ALA A 175 2.35 -0.79 -17.93
N ALA A 176 1.23 -0.07 -17.81
CA ALA A 176 0.02 -0.28 -18.59
C ALA A 176 -0.67 1.06 -18.86
N THR A 177 -1.39 1.16 -19.99
CA THR A 177 -2.23 2.31 -20.29
C THR A 177 -3.70 1.95 -20.16
N GLY A 178 -4.45 2.82 -19.48
CA GLY A 178 -5.90 2.77 -19.36
C GLY A 178 -6.55 3.54 -20.51
N LYS A 179 -7.46 2.86 -21.20
CA LYS A 179 -8.25 3.42 -22.30
C LYS A 179 -9.69 3.66 -21.87
N LEU A 180 -10.32 4.69 -22.44
CA LEU A 180 -11.75 4.88 -22.24
C LEU A 180 -12.54 3.76 -22.92
N ALA A 181 -13.44 3.13 -22.17
CA ALA A 181 -14.33 2.11 -22.71
C ALA A 181 -15.24 2.70 -23.80
N ALA A 182 -15.41 1.97 -24.91
CA ALA A 182 -16.34 2.35 -25.96
C ALA A 182 -17.77 2.23 -25.42
N GLY A 183 -18.43 3.35 -25.14
CA GLY A 183 -19.80 3.38 -24.64
C GLY A 183 -20.09 4.44 -23.58
N LEU A 184 -19.06 5.07 -23.00
CA LEU A 184 -19.25 6.30 -22.22
C LEU A 184 -19.47 7.44 -23.21
N SER A 185 -20.60 8.14 -23.09
CA SER A 185 -20.87 9.40 -23.77
C SER A 185 -20.67 10.57 -22.80
N ALA A 186 -20.46 11.79 -23.31
CA ALA A 186 -20.32 12.98 -22.46
C ALA A 186 -21.55 13.23 -21.57
N GLU A 187 -22.72 12.70 -21.96
CA GLU A 187 -23.98 12.78 -21.22
C GLU A 187 -23.99 11.87 -19.97
N ASP A 188 -23.18 10.81 -19.93
CA ASP A 188 -23.09 9.88 -18.79
C ASP A 188 -22.16 10.38 -17.67
N ALA A 189 -21.37 11.43 -17.93
CA ALA A 189 -20.39 11.97 -16.99
C ALA A 189 -20.94 13.06 -16.06
N GLU A 190 -22.19 13.48 -16.23
CA GLU A 190 -22.84 14.59 -15.50
C GLU A 190 -23.72 14.14 -14.30
N ALA A 191 -23.74 12.84 -13.97
CA ALA A 191 -24.48 12.26 -12.83
C ALA A 191 -23.56 11.81 -11.68
#